data_AF-A0A660L8J2-F1
#
_entry.id   AF-A0A660L8J2-F1
#
_cell.length_a   1.000
_cell.length_b   1.000
_cell.length_c   1.000
_cell.angle_alpha   90.00
_cell.angle_beta   90.00
_cell.angle_gamma   90.00
#
_symmetry.space_group_name_H-M   'P 1'
#
loop_
_entity.id
_entity.type
_entity.pdbx_description
1 polymer ?
#
loop_
_entity_poly.entity_id
_entity_poly.type
_entity_poly.pdbx_seq_one_letter_code
_entity_poly.pdbx_strand_id
1 'polypeptide(L)'
;MKRCSIVLHTHMPYVEGFGTWPFGEEWLWEAVATSYLPLLDVLDRHPGKVTLSITPVLADQLEAPGALDRCLRFLREIRPASHALDLPDHPQLEYSAHRYEQAADALERRGDLIAAFRPHVQWTSAATHAVLPLLATDAGLRLQVETGIASHRERFGAWHGGFWLPECAHAPWIDHLLEEAGVHVTCVDWTNVGVGDPRRTEAGIALVPLDRHGIDLVWDHRGYPSHGDYRDTNRLTAHAHQAWAVDGTAYDPERGHARARVDAERFVRDLTEGAVVAFDTELFGHHWHEGVTFLERVLELAHVVPVAVDDPAPAPAEVPPTSWGEGRDLRTWSAPRAGGIAWAQRRAELTALGTEAGPRALRELLALQSSDWAFQIANASAGEYPRERAEAHRAAFEAALVDGSSDELRNLAPNLADWAFVQP
;
A
#
# COMPACT_ATOMS: atom_id res chain seq x y z
N MET A 1 -24.60 16.98 2.37
CA MET A 1 -23.77 15.77 2.35
C MET A 1 -22.70 15.96 3.41
N LYS A 2 -22.40 14.95 4.24
CA LYS A 2 -21.30 15.07 5.22
C LYS A 2 -19.98 15.26 4.50
N ARG A 3 -19.12 16.15 5.00
CA ARG A 3 -17.77 16.32 4.46
C ARG A 3 -16.81 15.33 5.11
N CYS A 4 -15.94 14.70 4.32
CA CYS A 4 -14.85 13.87 4.81
C CYS A 4 -13.70 13.83 3.79
N SER A 5 -12.56 13.30 4.20
CA SER A 5 -11.45 12.94 3.31
C SER A 5 -11.21 11.44 3.36
N ILE A 6 -10.97 10.86 2.19
CA ILE A 6 -10.59 9.44 2.07
C ILE A 6 -9.19 9.41 1.46
N VAL A 7 -8.27 8.75 2.16
CA VAL A 7 -6.92 8.44 1.68
C VAL A 7 -6.89 6.99 1.21
N LEU A 8 -6.52 6.77 -0.04
CA LEU A 8 -6.25 5.45 -0.59
C LEU A 8 -4.73 5.27 -0.69
N HIS A 9 -4.19 4.33 0.08
CA HIS A 9 -2.77 4.00 0.06
C HIS A 9 -2.56 2.78 -0.83
N THR A 10 -1.88 2.92 -1.97
CA THR A 10 -1.67 1.84 -2.95
C THR A 10 -0.25 1.32 -2.85
N HIS A 11 -0.11 0.07 -2.43
CA HIS A 11 1.18 -0.52 -2.11
C HIS A 11 1.22 -2.02 -2.42
N MET A 12 2.38 -2.44 -2.91
CA MET A 12 2.74 -3.85 -3.04
C MET A 12 4.23 -3.94 -2.68
N PRO A 13 4.66 -4.89 -1.82
CA PRO A 13 6.07 -5.18 -1.65
C PRO A 13 6.72 -5.52 -2.99
N TYR A 14 8.04 -5.45 -3.05
CA TYR A 14 8.77 -5.78 -4.28
C TYR A 14 8.69 -7.28 -4.56
N VAL A 15 7.77 -7.71 -5.43
CA VAL A 15 7.50 -9.12 -5.77
C VAL A 15 7.79 -9.46 -7.23
N GLU A 16 7.89 -8.46 -8.12
CA GLU A 16 8.27 -8.66 -9.52
C GLU A 16 9.61 -9.39 -9.64
N GLY A 17 9.62 -10.49 -10.39
CA GLY A 17 10.81 -11.34 -10.56
C GLY A 17 11.12 -12.29 -9.40
N PHE A 18 10.36 -12.31 -8.30
CA PHE A 18 10.61 -13.15 -7.11
C PHE A 18 9.54 -14.23 -6.88
N GLY A 19 9.54 -15.20 -7.79
CA GLY A 19 8.55 -16.28 -7.80
C GLY A 19 7.19 -15.83 -8.37
N THR A 20 6.33 -16.79 -8.69
CA THR A 20 5.00 -16.51 -9.24
C THR A 20 3.90 -16.99 -8.32
N TRP A 21 4.02 -18.19 -7.75
CA TRP A 21 2.98 -18.84 -6.93
C TRP A 21 3.64 -19.69 -5.82
N PRO A 22 3.09 -19.75 -4.59
CA PRO A 22 1.89 -19.06 -4.09
C PRO A 22 2.14 -17.61 -3.65
N PHE A 23 3.41 -17.19 -3.62
CA PHE A 23 3.85 -15.85 -3.22
C PHE A 23 4.77 -15.29 -4.30
N GLY A 24 4.58 -14.04 -4.70
CA GLY A 24 5.35 -13.41 -5.78
C GLY A 24 4.46 -12.60 -6.73
N GLU A 25 4.75 -12.70 -8.03
CA GLU A 25 4.09 -11.87 -9.05
C GLU A 25 2.56 -12.01 -9.11
N GLU A 26 2.01 -13.16 -8.72
CA GLU A 26 0.55 -13.33 -8.70
C GLU A 26 -0.14 -12.31 -7.80
N TRP A 27 0.47 -11.91 -6.67
CA TRP A 27 -0.11 -10.88 -5.80
C TRP A 27 -0.30 -9.56 -6.55
N LEU A 28 0.69 -9.18 -7.36
CA LEU A 28 0.61 -7.98 -8.18
C LEU A 28 -0.46 -8.12 -9.27
N TRP A 29 -0.55 -9.27 -9.94
CA TRP A 29 -1.54 -9.51 -10.99
C TRP A 29 -2.97 -9.54 -10.45
N GLU A 30 -3.17 -10.14 -9.29
CA GLU A 30 -4.46 -10.17 -8.61
C GLU A 30 -4.88 -8.77 -8.19
N ALA A 31 -3.97 -7.98 -7.62
CA ALA A 31 -4.24 -6.58 -7.27
C ALA A 31 -4.57 -5.73 -8.50
N VAL A 32 -3.84 -5.90 -9.61
CA VAL A 32 -4.14 -5.24 -10.89
C VAL A 32 -5.57 -5.56 -11.35
N ALA A 33 -5.93 -6.84 -11.39
CA ALA A 33 -7.20 -7.30 -11.94
C ALA A 33 -8.41 -6.97 -11.06
N THR A 34 -8.24 -7.12 -9.74
CA THR A 34 -9.36 -7.08 -8.80
C THR A 34 -9.50 -5.75 -8.09
N SER A 35 -8.42 -4.95 -7.99
CA SER A 35 -8.43 -3.65 -7.30
C SER A 35 -8.08 -2.48 -8.24
N TYR A 36 -6.90 -2.47 -8.87
CA TYR A 36 -6.38 -1.27 -9.55
C TYR A 36 -7.21 -0.87 -10.77
N LEU A 37 -7.52 -1.84 -11.65
CA LEU A 37 -8.32 -1.57 -12.85
C LEU A 37 -9.76 -1.15 -12.49
N PRO A 38 -10.50 -1.86 -11.61
CA PRO A 38 -11.80 -1.39 -11.14
C PRO A 38 -11.75 -0.03 -10.43
N LEU A 39 -10.71 0.23 -9.64
CA LEU A 39 -10.56 1.51 -8.95
C LEU A 39 -10.32 2.65 -9.94
N LEU A 40 -9.48 2.45 -10.97
CA LEU A 40 -9.29 3.44 -12.03
C LEU A 40 -10.63 3.82 -12.69
N ASP A 41 -11.53 2.86 -12.92
CA ASP A 41 -12.87 3.16 -13.46
C ASP A 41 -13.70 4.04 -12.51
N VAL A 42 -13.56 3.87 -11.18
CA VAL A 42 -14.22 4.74 -10.18
C VAL A 42 -13.57 6.12 -10.13
N LEU A 43 -12.24 6.19 -10.13
CA LEU A 43 -11.49 7.44 -10.11
C LEU A 43 -11.75 8.29 -11.38
N ASP A 44 -11.83 7.65 -12.55
CA ASP A 44 -12.17 8.32 -13.81
C ASP A 44 -13.58 8.94 -13.79
N ARG A 45 -14.53 8.32 -13.06
CA ARG A 45 -15.90 8.84 -12.87
C ARG A 45 -16.00 9.88 -11.74
N HIS A 46 -15.04 9.89 -10.82
CA HIS A 46 -15.00 10.76 -9.66
C HIS A 46 -13.63 11.43 -9.46
N PRO A 47 -13.12 12.16 -10.47
CA PRO A 47 -11.77 12.68 -10.46
C PRO A 47 -11.56 13.68 -9.32
N GLY A 48 -10.40 13.60 -8.66
CA GLY A 48 -9.95 14.56 -7.65
C GLY A 48 -10.76 14.56 -6.34
N LYS A 49 -11.56 13.53 -6.06
CA LYS A 49 -12.30 13.43 -4.78
C LYS A 49 -11.44 12.87 -3.64
N VAL A 50 -10.67 11.82 -3.91
CA VAL A 50 -9.86 11.13 -2.89
C VAL A 50 -8.41 11.63 -2.92
N THR A 51 -7.71 11.45 -1.81
CA THR A 51 -6.24 11.52 -1.80
C THR A 51 -5.70 10.14 -2.14
N LEU A 52 -5.04 9.99 -3.28
CA LEU A 52 -4.40 8.74 -3.68
C LEU A 52 -2.89 8.85 -3.51
N SER A 53 -2.30 7.86 -2.85
CA SER A 53 -0.85 7.67 -2.83
C SER A 53 -0.46 6.38 -3.52
N ILE A 54 0.56 6.41 -4.37
CA ILE A 54 1.18 5.19 -4.92
C ILE A 54 2.60 5.12 -4.38
N THR A 55 2.97 3.97 -3.81
CA THR A 55 4.35 3.75 -3.36
C THR A 55 5.31 3.65 -4.55
N PRO A 56 6.54 4.19 -4.43
CA PRO A 56 7.54 4.12 -5.49
C PRO A 56 7.83 2.69 -5.95
N VAL A 57 8.00 1.75 -5.01
CA VAL A 57 8.21 0.32 -5.30
C VAL A 57 7.07 -0.33 -6.08
N LEU A 58 5.82 0.10 -5.89
CA LEU A 58 4.72 -0.39 -6.72
C LEU A 58 4.85 0.17 -8.15
N ALA A 59 5.14 1.46 -8.28
CA ALA A 59 5.28 2.09 -9.59
C ALA A 59 6.42 1.46 -10.41
N ASP A 60 7.56 1.21 -9.76
CA ASP A 60 8.71 0.50 -10.29
C ASP A 60 8.35 -0.88 -10.86
N GLN A 61 7.50 -1.64 -10.16
CA GLN A 61 7.06 -2.97 -10.61
C GLN A 61 6.10 -2.91 -11.79
N LEU A 62 5.18 -1.94 -11.81
CA LEU A 62 4.21 -1.77 -12.90
C LEU A 62 4.88 -1.34 -14.21
N GLU A 63 6.01 -0.63 -14.12
CA GLU A 63 6.83 -0.21 -15.27
C GLU A 63 7.93 -1.20 -15.64
N ALA A 64 8.12 -2.27 -14.86
CA ALA A 64 9.18 -3.23 -15.12
C ALA A 64 8.98 -3.86 -16.52
N PRO A 65 10.04 -3.96 -17.36
CA PRO A 65 9.91 -4.45 -18.73
C PRO A 65 9.22 -5.82 -18.81
N GLY A 66 8.14 -5.88 -19.58
CA GLY A 66 7.34 -7.09 -19.78
C GLY A 66 6.52 -7.53 -18.56
N ALA A 67 6.43 -6.72 -17.49
CA ALA A 67 5.56 -7.01 -16.35
C ALA A 67 4.10 -7.12 -16.78
N LEU A 68 3.52 -6.08 -17.37
CA LEU A 68 2.12 -6.08 -17.78
C LEU A 68 1.82 -7.11 -18.88
N ASP A 69 2.80 -7.51 -19.69
CA ASP A 69 2.64 -8.63 -20.64
C ASP A 69 2.46 -9.98 -19.88
N ARG A 70 3.22 -10.20 -18.80
CA ARG A 70 3.03 -11.38 -17.94
C ARG A 70 1.70 -11.33 -17.20
N CYS A 71 1.27 -10.14 -16.75
CA CYS A 71 -0.08 -9.93 -16.21
C CYS A 71 -1.13 -10.37 -17.22
N LEU A 72 -1.03 -9.86 -18.44
CA LEU A 72 -2.02 -10.12 -19.47
C LEU A 72 -2.11 -11.61 -19.81
N ARG A 73 -0.95 -12.29 -19.90
CA ARG A 73 -0.90 -13.76 -20.06
C ARG A 73 -1.58 -14.47 -18.89
N PHE A 74 -1.33 -14.05 -17.65
CA PHE A 74 -2.02 -14.60 -16.48
C PHE A 74 -3.54 -14.45 -16.58
N LEU A 75 -4.04 -13.29 -16.99
CA LEU A 75 -5.48 -13.01 -17.11
C LEU A 75 -6.15 -13.70 -18.31
N ARG A 76 -5.42 -13.89 -19.42
CA ARG A 76 -5.96 -14.49 -20.66
C ARG A 76 -5.81 -16.00 -20.76
N GLU A 77 -4.81 -16.57 -20.09
CA GLU A 77 -4.49 -18.00 -20.21
C GLU A 77 -4.68 -18.73 -18.88
N ILE A 78 -4.00 -18.27 -17.83
CA ILE A 78 -3.95 -19.00 -16.55
C ILE A 78 -5.29 -18.95 -15.83
N ARG A 79 -5.88 -17.75 -15.67
CA ARG A 79 -7.16 -17.58 -14.96
C ARG A 79 -8.32 -18.29 -15.67
N PRO A 80 -8.51 -18.18 -17.00
CA PRO A 80 -9.57 -18.93 -17.68
C PRO A 80 -9.38 -20.45 -17.57
N ALA A 81 -8.15 -20.94 -17.73
CA ALA A 81 -7.85 -22.36 -17.61
C ALA A 81 -8.14 -22.89 -16.19
N SER A 82 -7.75 -22.17 -15.15
CA SER A 82 -8.02 -22.59 -13.77
C SER A 82 -9.50 -22.49 -13.40
N HIS A 83 -10.25 -21.50 -13.91
CA HIS A 83 -11.70 -21.43 -13.70
C HIS A 83 -12.42 -22.62 -14.36
N ALA A 84 -12.01 -23.01 -15.57
CA ALA A 84 -12.60 -24.14 -16.30
C ALA A 84 -12.53 -25.47 -15.53
N LEU A 85 -11.55 -25.64 -14.64
CA LEU A 85 -11.39 -26.82 -13.80
C LEU A 85 -12.43 -26.88 -12.66
N ASP A 86 -12.83 -25.73 -12.11
CA ASP A 86 -13.76 -25.65 -10.96
C ASP A 86 -15.20 -25.35 -11.34
N LEU A 87 -15.44 -24.77 -12.53
CA LEU A 87 -16.77 -24.41 -13.01
C LEU A 87 -17.82 -25.54 -12.98
N PRO A 88 -17.50 -26.82 -13.31
CA PRO A 88 -18.46 -27.90 -13.24
C PRO A 88 -19.06 -28.12 -11.83
N ASP A 89 -18.26 -27.91 -10.79
CA ASP A 89 -18.67 -28.09 -9.38
C ASP A 89 -19.14 -26.77 -8.74
N HIS A 90 -18.75 -25.63 -9.32
CA HIS A 90 -18.96 -24.29 -8.78
C HIS A 90 -19.39 -23.29 -9.88
N PRO A 91 -20.62 -23.40 -10.43
CA PRO A 91 -21.07 -22.57 -11.56
C PRO A 91 -21.12 -21.07 -11.24
N GLN A 92 -21.23 -20.68 -9.97
CA GLN A 92 -21.17 -19.28 -9.54
C GLN A 92 -19.81 -18.60 -9.86
N LEU A 93 -18.77 -19.37 -10.16
CA LEU A 93 -17.47 -18.86 -10.63
C LEU A 93 -17.51 -18.28 -12.04
N GLU A 94 -18.60 -18.47 -12.81
CA GLU A 94 -18.78 -17.80 -14.11
C GLU A 94 -18.65 -16.28 -13.98
N TYR A 95 -19.15 -15.72 -12.87
CA TYR A 95 -19.01 -14.31 -12.57
C TYR A 95 -17.53 -13.89 -12.45
N SER A 96 -16.73 -14.58 -11.62
CA SER A 96 -15.32 -14.20 -11.45
C SER A 96 -14.50 -14.43 -12.72
N ALA A 97 -14.78 -15.51 -13.46
CA ALA A 97 -14.15 -15.77 -14.75
C ALA A 97 -14.35 -14.59 -15.72
N HIS A 98 -15.58 -14.11 -15.84
CA HIS A 98 -15.89 -12.96 -16.69
C HIS A 98 -15.24 -11.66 -16.18
N ARG A 99 -15.11 -11.47 -14.85
CA ARG A 99 -14.40 -10.32 -14.28
C ARG A 99 -12.92 -10.30 -14.65
N TYR A 100 -12.24 -11.45 -14.67
CA TYR A 100 -10.83 -11.54 -15.13
C TYR A 100 -10.70 -11.26 -16.62
N GLU A 101 -11.65 -11.72 -17.44
CA GLU A 101 -11.69 -11.39 -18.87
C GLU A 101 -11.84 -9.88 -19.09
N GLN A 102 -12.77 -9.23 -18.38
CA GLN A 102 -12.97 -7.79 -18.41
C GLN A 102 -11.72 -7.01 -17.93
N ALA A 103 -11.03 -7.52 -16.91
CA ALA A 103 -9.78 -6.95 -16.43
C ALA A 103 -8.68 -7.05 -17.49
N ALA A 104 -8.58 -8.17 -18.21
CA ALA A 104 -7.65 -8.31 -19.33
C ALA A 104 -7.96 -7.29 -20.45
N ASP A 105 -9.22 -7.16 -20.84
CA ASP A 105 -9.63 -6.15 -21.83
C ASP A 105 -9.30 -4.72 -21.34
N ALA A 106 -9.50 -4.44 -20.05
CA ALA A 106 -9.22 -3.14 -19.46
C ALA A 106 -7.72 -2.84 -19.42
N LEU A 107 -6.89 -3.82 -19.10
CA LEU A 107 -5.44 -3.70 -19.12
C LEU A 107 -4.93 -3.40 -20.54
N GLU A 108 -5.41 -4.12 -21.55
CA GLU A 108 -5.03 -3.87 -22.95
C GLU A 108 -5.46 -2.47 -23.42
N ARG A 109 -6.66 -2.02 -23.03
CA ARG A 109 -7.14 -0.68 -23.39
C ARG A 109 -6.33 0.44 -22.73
N ARG A 110 -5.94 0.26 -21.47
CA ARG A 110 -5.20 1.28 -20.70
C ARG A 110 -3.70 1.27 -21.03
N GLY A 111 -3.13 0.09 -21.26
CA GLY A 111 -1.70 -0.11 -21.50
C GLY A 111 -0.88 0.27 -20.27
N ASP A 112 -0.37 1.50 -20.24
CA ASP A 112 0.45 2.03 -19.16
C ASP A 112 -0.42 2.43 -17.95
N LEU A 113 -0.35 1.62 -16.89
CA LEU A 113 -1.10 1.86 -15.66
C LEU A 113 -0.60 3.09 -14.89
N ILE A 114 0.69 3.43 -14.94
CA ILE A 114 1.21 4.63 -14.29
C ILE A 114 0.68 5.88 -14.98
N ALA A 115 0.66 5.88 -16.32
CA ALA A 115 0.01 6.94 -17.08
C ALA A 115 -1.50 7.04 -16.77
N ALA A 116 -2.19 5.90 -16.58
CA ALA A 116 -3.61 5.89 -16.22
C ALA A 116 -3.88 6.44 -14.81
N PHE A 117 -2.99 6.19 -13.85
CA PHE A 117 -3.09 6.72 -12.48
C PHE A 117 -2.67 8.18 -12.36
N ARG A 118 -1.83 8.69 -13.27
CA ARG A 118 -1.29 10.06 -13.23
C ARG A 118 -2.28 11.19 -12.88
N PRO A 119 -3.48 11.29 -13.46
CA PRO A 119 -4.41 12.37 -13.10
C PRO A 119 -4.98 12.26 -11.68
N HIS A 120 -4.82 11.11 -11.02
CA HIS A 120 -5.46 10.78 -9.75
C HIS A 120 -4.51 10.75 -8.56
N VAL A 121 -3.19 10.65 -8.77
CA VAL A 121 -2.20 10.53 -7.69
C VAL A 121 -1.75 11.91 -7.22
N GLN A 122 -1.80 12.16 -5.90
CA GLN A 122 -1.29 13.41 -5.31
C GLN A 122 -0.18 13.17 -4.28
N TRP A 123 -0.15 11.99 -3.67
CA TRP A 123 0.77 11.67 -2.58
C TRP A 123 1.76 10.57 -3.01
N THR A 124 2.92 10.55 -2.36
CA THR A 124 3.92 9.47 -2.48
C THR A 124 4.19 8.86 -1.11
N SER A 125 5.18 7.98 -1.02
CA SER A 125 5.68 7.40 0.23
C SER A 125 7.19 7.16 0.13
N ALA A 126 7.77 6.50 1.14
CA ALA A 126 9.13 6.02 1.14
C ALA A 126 9.37 5.04 -0.01
N ALA A 127 10.59 5.02 -0.58
CA ALA A 127 10.97 4.23 -1.73
C ALA A 127 10.45 2.78 -1.69
N THR A 128 10.64 2.10 -0.57
CA THR A 128 10.22 0.70 -0.36
C THR A 128 9.34 0.53 0.88
N HIS A 129 8.60 1.57 1.25
CA HIS A 129 7.66 1.52 2.38
C HIS A 129 8.34 1.12 3.72
N ALA A 130 9.54 1.65 3.99
CA ALA A 130 10.25 1.41 5.24
C ALA A 130 9.60 2.11 6.44
N VAL A 131 9.59 1.47 7.61
CA VAL A 131 9.13 2.09 8.87
C VAL A 131 10.15 3.16 9.29
N LEU A 132 9.95 4.40 8.84
CA LEU A 132 10.94 5.48 8.95
C LEU A 132 11.48 5.69 10.38
N PRO A 133 10.65 5.68 11.44
CA PRO A 133 11.14 5.80 12.82
C PRO A 133 12.09 4.68 13.29
N LEU A 134 12.19 3.56 12.56
CA LEU A 134 13.07 2.42 12.89
C LEU A 134 14.38 2.41 12.12
N LEU A 135 14.58 3.31 11.15
CA LEU A 135 15.85 3.48 10.44
C LEU A 135 16.97 3.91 11.38
N ALA A 136 18.21 3.57 11.03
CA ALA A 136 19.36 3.77 11.92
C ALA A 136 19.94 5.19 11.85
N THR A 137 19.81 5.86 10.70
CA THR A 137 20.55 7.06 10.34
C THR A 137 19.70 8.04 9.55
N ASP A 138 20.04 9.33 9.62
CA ASP A 138 19.41 10.35 8.79
C ASP A 138 19.64 10.09 7.30
N ALA A 139 20.81 9.55 6.93
CA ALA A 139 21.13 9.18 5.55
C ALA A 139 20.19 8.10 5.00
N GLY A 140 19.90 7.05 5.78
CA GLY A 140 18.94 6.02 5.41
C GLY A 140 17.52 6.56 5.25
N LEU A 141 17.11 7.50 6.11
CA LEU A 141 15.81 8.15 5.99
C LEU A 141 15.74 9.06 4.75
N ARG A 142 16.76 9.89 4.50
CA ARG A 142 16.86 10.72 3.27
C ARG A 142 16.81 9.86 2.02
N LEU A 143 17.56 8.75 1.99
CA LEU A 143 17.54 7.80 0.87
C LEU A 143 16.12 7.28 0.59
N GLN A 144 15.36 6.90 1.62
CA GLN A 144 13.99 6.42 1.48
C GLN A 144 13.02 7.52 1.01
N VAL A 145 13.05 8.68 1.67
CA VAL A 145 12.09 9.77 1.43
C VAL A 145 12.35 10.46 0.10
N GLU A 146 13.60 10.83 -0.18
CA GLU A 146 13.94 11.60 -1.37
C GLU A 146 13.88 10.76 -2.64
N THR A 147 14.28 9.48 -2.59
CA THR A 147 14.07 8.55 -3.72
C THR A 147 12.57 8.43 -4.03
N GLY A 148 11.72 8.38 -3.00
CA GLY A 148 10.27 8.29 -3.20
C GLY A 148 9.63 9.57 -3.76
N ILE A 149 10.14 10.74 -3.36
CA ILE A 149 9.71 12.03 -3.91
C ILE A 149 10.20 12.21 -5.35
N ALA A 150 11.45 11.84 -5.64
CA ALA A 150 12.01 11.87 -7.00
C ALA A 150 11.23 10.96 -7.94
N SER A 151 10.92 9.73 -7.50
CA SER A 151 10.05 8.79 -8.20
C SER A 151 8.69 9.39 -8.55
N HIS A 152 8.04 10.04 -7.58
CA HIS A 152 6.75 10.68 -7.81
C HIS A 152 6.86 11.83 -8.82
N ARG A 153 7.87 12.70 -8.68
CA ARG A 153 8.05 13.85 -9.56
C ARG A 153 8.24 13.46 -11.02
N GLU A 154 9.01 12.40 -11.26
CA GLU A 154 9.23 11.83 -12.59
C GLU A 154 7.94 11.33 -13.23
N ARG A 155 7.13 10.58 -12.46
CA ARG A 155 5.98 9.84 -12.99
C ARG A 155 4.70 10.65 -13.05
N PHE A 156 4.47 11.49 -12.05
CA PHE A 156 3.20 12.16 -11.80
C PHE A 156 3.26 13.68 -11.92
N GLY A 157 4.47 14.27 -11.98
CA GLY A 157 4.67 15.71 -12.16
C GLY A 157 4.85 16.46 -10.83
N ALA A 158 4.27 17.65 -10.71
CA ALA A 158 4.49 18.49 -9.53
C ALA A 158 3.96 17.81 -8.25
N TRP A 159 4.83 17.74 -7.24
CA TRP A 159 4.49 17.21 -5.92
C TRP A 159 4.31 18.36 -4.91
N HIS A 160 3.19 18.36 -4.20
CA HIS A 160 2.79 19.46 -3.30
C HIS A 160 2.96 19.13 -1.81
N GLY A 161 3.91 18.26 -1.47
CA GLY A 161 4.29 17.96 -0.07
C GLY A 161 3.42 16.91 0.63
N GLY A 162 2.49 16.27 -0.07
CA GLY A 162 1.66 15.19 0.49
C GLY A 162 2.40 13.86 0.54
N PHE A 163 2.51 13.27 1.74
CA PHE A 163 3.31 12.07 1.96
C PHE A 163 2.57 11.07 2.85
N TRP A 164 2.41 9.84 2.39
CA TRP A 164 2.01 8.73 3.24
C TRP A 164 3.22 8.19 4.00
N LEU A 165 3.26 8.39 5.31
CA LEU A 165 4.24 7.72 6.16
C LEU A 165 3.95 6.22 6.13
N PRO A 166 4.92 5.36 5.80
CA PRO A 166 4.72 3.92 5.87
C PRO A 166 4.15 3.54 7.22
N GLU A 167 3.01 2.85 7.21
CA GLU A 167 2.29 2.43 8.40
C GLU A 167 1.76 3.55 9.31
N CYS A 168 1.64 4.77 8.77
CA CYS A 168 1.47 5.99 9.55
C CYS A 168 2.48 6.08 10.71
N ALA A 169 3.66 5.48 10.55
CA ALA A 169 4.66 5.37 11.60
C ALA A 169 5.34 6.73 11.80
N HIS A 170 5.08 7.36 12.94
CA HIS A 170 5.55 8.71 13.25
C HIS A 170 6.34 8.71 14.56
N ALA A 171 7.40 9.51 14.60
CA ALA A 171 8.10 9.89 15.82
C ALA A 171 8.69 11.31 15.64
N PRO A 172 8.67 12.20 16.65
CA PRO A 172 9.06 13.61 16.46
C PRO A 172 10.45 13.84 15.83
N TRP A 173 11.39 12.90 16.02
CA TRP A 173 12.75 13.05 15.50
C TRP A 173 12.83 13.08 13.96
N ILE A 174 11.84 12.49 13.25
CA ILE A 174 11.86 12.48 11.77
C ILE A 174 11.33 13.76 11.14
N ASP A 175 10.65 14.63 11.91
CA ASP A 175 9.88 15.77 11.37
C ASP A 175 10.77 16.74 10.57
N HIS A 176 11.98 17.01 11.06
CA HIS A 176 12.92 17.92 10.38
C HIS A 176 13.44 17.36 9.05
N LEU A 177 13.67 16.05 8.96
CA LEU A 177 14.13 15.41 7.73
C LEU A 177 13.00 15.33 6.69
N LEU A 178 11.76 15.13 7.15
CA LEU A 178 10.59 15.20 6.29
C LEU A 178 10.40 16.62 5.72
N GLU A 179 10.50 17.64 6.56
CA GLU A 179 10.39 19.04 6.10
C GLU A 179 11.53 19.43 5.16
N GLU A 180 12.77 19.04 5.45
CA GLU A 180 13.93 19.26 4.60
C GLU A 180 13.71 18.69 3.19
N ALA A 181 13.08 17.51 3.09
CA ALA A 181 12.72 16.89 1.82
C ALA A 181 11.51 17.54 1.12
N GLY A 182 10.83 18.49 1.77
CA GLY A 182 9.66 19.21 1.26
C GLY A 182 8.31 18.56 1.58
N VAL A 183 8.25 17.64 2.54
CA VAL A 183 6.98 17.11 3.04
C VAL A 183 6.27 18.21 3.85
N HIS A 184 4.98 18.37 3.61
CA HIS A 184 4.14 19.40 4.24
C HIS A 184 2.95 18.82 4.98
N VAL A 185 2.46 17.64 4.59
CA VAL A 185 1.31 17.01 5.24
C VAL A 185 1.42 15.48 5.20
N THR A 186 1.06 14.84 6.31
CA THR A 186 0.96 13.39 6.42
C THR A 186 -0.15 12.98 7.40
N CYS A 187 -0.53 11.71 7.35
CA CYS A 187 -1.50 11.11 8.27
C CYS A 187 -0.79 10.39 9.43
N VAL A 188 -1.42 10.42 10.61
CA VAL A 188 -0.95 9.74 11.83
C VAL A 188 -2.11 9.05 12.53
N ASP A 189 -1.84 7.95 13.24
CA ASP A 189 -2.85 7.38 14.15
C ASP A 189 -2.56 7.84 15.58
N TRP A 190 -3.26 8.90 15.98
CA TRP A 190 -3.16 9.53 17.30
C TRP A 190 -4.30 9.14 18.23
N THR A 191 -4.95 8.00 17.97
CA THR A 191 -6.04 7.48 18.81
C THR A 191 -5.64 7.40 20.29
N ASN A 192 -4.43 6.90 20.57
CA ASN A 192 -3.91 6.77 21.94
C ASN A 192 -3.27 8.06 22.49
N VAL A 193 -3.02 9.06 21.63
CA VAL A 193 -2.54 10.39 22.02
C VAL A 193 -3.71 11.28 22.48
N GLY A 194 -4.92 11.00 22.00
CA GLY A 194 -6.14 11.73 22.36
C GLY A 194 -6.29 13.06 21.62
N VAL A 195 -5.64 13.21 20.46
CA VAL A 195 -5.74 14.39 19.58
C VAL A 195 -6.40 13.98 18.27
N GLY A 196 -7.58 14.52 18.01
CA GLY A 196 -8.39 14.20 16.82
C GLY A 196 -8.34 15.23 15.69
N ASP A 197 -7.77 16.42 15.94
CA ASP A 197 -7.66 17.49 14.95
C ASP A 197 -6.23 17.61 14.41
N PRO A 198 -6.05 18.08 13.16
CA PRO A 198 -4.72 18.33 12.61
C PRO A 198 -3.85 19.24 13.49
N ARG A 199 -2.55 18.95 13.52
CA ARG A 199 -1.54 19.72 14.27
C ARG A 199 -0.31 20.03 13.43
N ARG A 200 0.37 21.14 13.71
CA ARG A 200 1.66 21.51 13.10
C ARG A 200 2.83 21.13 14.00
N THR A 201 3.82 20.41 13.49
CA THR A 201 5.06 20.13 14.23
C THR A 201 5.92 21.38 14.34
N GLU A 202 6.95 21.35 15.19
CA GLU A 202 7.94 22.44 15.27
C GLU A 202 8.70 22.63 13.94
N ALA A 203 8.99 21.52 13.24
CA ALA A 203 9.59 21.57 11.90
C ALA A 203 8.66 22.18 10.84
N GLY A 204 7.34 22.21 11.08
CA GLY A 204 6.38 22.89 10.21
C GLY A 204 5.46 21.97 9.42
N ILE A 205 5.61 20.64 9.51
CA ILE A 205 4.74 19.68 8.82
C ILE A 205 3.37 19.58 9.53
N ALA A 206 2.30 19.37 8.75
CA ALA A 206 0.97 19.10 9.28
C ALA A 206 0.77 17.58 9.49
N LEU A 207 0.44 17.19 10.72
CA LEU A 207 0.06 15.85 11.11
C LEU A 207 -1.47 15.78 11.18
N VAL A 208 -2.06 14.88 10.40
CA VAL A 208 -3.51 14.70 10.30
C VAL A 208 -3.92 13.40 11.01
N PRO A 209 -4.56 13.47 12.18
CA PRO A 209 -5.08 12.29 12.86
C PRO A 209 -6.14 11.57 12.02
N LEU A 210 -6.01 10.26 11.89
CA LEU A 210 -7.02 9.41 11.26
C LEU A 210 -8.23 9.20 12.18
N ASP A 211 -9.44 9.23 11.61
CA ASP A 211 -10.67 8.84 12.31
C ASP A 211 -10.74 7.32 12.42
N ARG A 212 -10.18 6.80 13.51
CA ARG A 212 -10.10 5.36 13.75
C ARG A 212 -11.49 4.70 13.84
N HIS A 213 -12.49 5.42 14.34
CA HIS A 213 -13.85 4.88 14.41
C HIS A 213 -14.38 4.58 13.00
N GLY A 214 -14.22 5.54 12.08
CA GLY A 214 -14.60 5.35 10.67
C GLY A 214 -13.83 4.23 10.00
N ILE A 215 -12.52 4.13 10.24
CA ILE A 215 -11.68 3.05 9.70
C ILE A 215 -12.16 1.67 10.21
N ASP A 216 -12.46 1.53 11.50
CA ASP A 216 -12.86 0.26 12.11
C ASP A 216 -14.24 -0.24 11.65
N LEU A 217 -15.12 0.64 11.13
CA LEU A 217 -16.36 0.21 10.48
C LEU A 217 -16.10 -0.71 9.27
N VAL A 218 -14.92 -0.59 8.65
CA VAL A 218 -14.49 -1.42 7.52
C VAL A 218 -13.43 -2.43 7.95
N TRP A 219 -12.39 -2.01 8.68
CA TRP A 219 -11.20 -2.81 8.97
C TRP A 219 -11.33 -3.77 10.15
N ASP A 220 -12.28 -3.57 11.06
CA ASP A 220 -12.45 -4.52 12.17
C ASP A 220 -12.87 -5.89 11.64
N HIS A 221 -12.52 -6.95 12.36
CA HIS A 221 -12.95 -8.32 12.05
C HIS A 221 -14.48 -8.50 11.99
N ARG A 222 -15.26 -7.57 12.55
CA ARG A 222 -16.72 -7.48 12.46
C ARG A 222 -17.21 -6.28 11.65
N GLY A 223 -16.31 -5.61 10.94
CA GLY A 223 -16.62 -4.52 10.01
C GLY A 223 -17.40 -5.01 8.80
N TYR A 224 -17.79 -4.10 7.91
CA TYR A 224 -18.63 -4.45 6.75
C TYR A 224 -18.14 -5.65 5.95
N PRO A 225 -16.84 -5.81 5.60
CA PRO A 225 -16.37 -6.95 4.82
C PRO A 225 -16.70 -8.34 5.40
N SER A 226 -17.05 -8.42 6.69
CA SER A 226 -17.48 -9.65 7.36
C SER A 226 -18.97 -10.01 7.18
N HIS A 227 -19.76 -9.19 6.49
CA HIS A 227 -21.17 -9.48 6.26
C HIS A 227 -21.36 -10.73 5.41
N GLY A 228 -22.31 -11.57 5.83
CA GLY A 228 -22.62 -12.86 5.22
C GLY A 228 -22.95 -12.82 3.72
N ASP A 229 -23.40 -11.67 3.22
CA ASP A 229 -23.77 -11.47 1.82
C ASP A 229 -22.56 -11.32 0.88
N TYR A 230 -21.39 -10.92 1.40
CA TYR A 230 -20.18 -10.65 0.61
C TYR A 230 -19.42 -11.91 0.25
N ARG A 231 -18.61 -11.83 -0.82
CA ARG A 231 -17.72 -12.92 -1.23
C ARG A 231 -16.72 -13.25 -0.13
N ASP A 232 -16.61 -14.52 0.22
CA ASP A 232 -15.64 -15.01 1.21
C ASP A 232 -14.26 -15.12 0.56
N THR A 233 -13.33 -14.27 1.00
CA THR A 233 -11.96 -14.25 0.50
C THR A 233 -11.04 -15.25 1.19
N ASN A 234 -11.49 -15.88 2.28
CA ASN A 234 -10.72 -16.86 3.05
C ASN A 234 -11.05 -18.31 2.64
N ARG A 235 -12.17 -18.53 1.94
CA ARG A 235 -12.59 -19.85 1.49
C ARG A 235 -12.34 -20.03 0.00
N LEU A 236 -11.41 -20.92 -0.30
CA LEU A 236 -10.94 -21.19 -1.65
C LEU A 236 -11.35 -22.59 -2.14
N THR A 237 -11.55 -22.71 -3.45
CA THR A 237 -11.67 -24.00 -4.15
C THR A 237 -10.32 -24.69 -4.22
N ALA A 238 -10.28 -25.91 -4.78
CA ALA A 238 -9.03 -26.65 -4.99
C ALA A 238 -8.03 -25.89 -5.88
N HIS A 239 -8.51 -25.03 -6.79
CA HIS A 239 -7.67 -24.22 -7.68
C HIS A 239 -7.65 -22.72 -7.29
N ALA A 240 -7.86 -22.43 -6.00
CA ALA A 240 -7.71 -21.10 -5.41
C ALA A 240 -8.73 -20.03 -5.88
N HIS A 241 -9.97 -20.42 -6.20
CA HIS A 241 -11.06 -19.49 -6.53
C HIS A 241 -12.02 -19.26 -5.35
N GLN A 242 -12.67 -18.09 -5.35
CA GLN A 242 -13.59 -17.66 -4.29
C GLN A 242 -15.05 -17.89 -4.72
N ALA A 243 -15.60 -19.05 -4.35
CA ALA A 243 -16.91 -19.51 -4.83
C ALA A 243 -18.06 -19.32 -3.83
N TRP A 244 -17.78 -18.81 -2.63
CA TRP A 244 -18.76 -18.72 -1.53
C TRP A 244 -18.92 -17.29 -1.04
N ALA A 245 -20.05 -17.05 -0.39
CA ALA A 245 -20.22 -15.89 0.46
C ALA A 245 -19.81 -16.21 1.90
N VAL A 246 -19.62 -15.18 2.72
CA VAL A 246 -19.16 -15.30 4.11
C VAL A 246 -20.13 -16.12 4.98
N ASP A 247 -21.43 -16.15 4.65
CA ASP A 247 -22.42 -17.00 5.33
C ASP A 247 -22.32 -18.49 4.95
N GLY A 248 -21.41 -18.85 4.05
CA GLY A 248 -21.16 -20.21 3.56
C GLY A 248 -22.02 -20.63 2.37
N THR A 249 -22.97 -19.80 1.92
CA THR A 249 -23.77 -20.04 0.71
C THR A 249 -22.93 -19.84 -0.56
N ALA A 250 -23.45 -20.29 -1.71
CA ALA A 250 -22.85 -19.96 -2.99
C ALA A 250 -22.87 -18.43 -3.19
N TYR A 251 -21.78 -17.86 -3.69
CA TYR A 251 -21.70 -16.41 -3.87
C TYR A 251 -22.71 -15.92 -4.92
N ASP A 252 -23.44 -14.87 -4.57
CA ASP A 252 -24.38 -14.16 -5.45
C ASP A 252 -23.90 -12.70 -5.60
N PRO A 253 -23.46 -12.27 -6.80
CA PRO A 253 -22.93 -10.93 -7.01
C PRO A 253 -23.99 -9.83 -6.87
N GLU A 254 -25.25 -10.08 -7.20
CA GLU A 254 -26.30 -9.06 -7.04
C GLU A 254 -26.56 -8.79 -5.56
N ARG A 255 -26.59 -9.87 -4.75
CA ARG A 255 -26.74 -9.78 -3.29
C ARG A 255 -25.58 -9.02 -2.65
N GLY A 256 -24.34 -9.37 -3.01
CA GLY A 256 -23.13 -8.70 -2.50
C GLY A 256 -23.11 -7.21 -2.85
N HIS A 257 -23.34 -6.85 -4.11
CA HIS A 257 -23.34 -5.43 -4.53
C HIS A 257 -24.51 -4.64 -3.93
N ALA A 258 -25.68 -5.26 -3.74
CA ALA A 258 -26.79 -4.62 -3.02
C ALA A 258 -26.43 -4.33 -1.56
N ARG A 259 -25.77 -5.28 -0.89
CA ARG A 259 -25.26 -5.08 0.47
C ARG A 259 -24.25 -3.93 0.55
N ALA A 260 -23.30 -3.86 -0.38
CA ALA A 260 -22.30 -2.79 -0.43
C ALA A 260 -22.91 -1.39 -0.49
N ARG A 261 -24.01 -1.23 -1.23
CA ARG A 261 -24.71 0.07 -1.31
C ARG A 261 -25.38 0.46 0.00
N VAL A 262 -25.99 -0.51 0.69
CA VAL A 262 -26.61 -0.29 2.02
C VAL A 262 -25.55 0.05 3.05
N ASP A 263 -24.42 -0.66 3.03
CA ASP A 263 -23.33 -0.42 3.97
C ASP A 263 -22.65 0.94 3.71
N ALA A 264 -22.54 1.39 2.45
CA ALA A 264 -22.07 2.73 2.12
C ALA A 264 -22.98 3.84 2.67
N GLU A 265 -24.30 3.68 2.58
CA GLU A 265 -25.26 4.62 3.17
C GLU A 265 -25.11 4.68 4.70
N ARG A 266 -24.91 3.52 5.33
CA ARG A 266 -24.66 3.42 6.76
C ARG A 266 -23.32 4.07 7.14
N PHE A 267 -22.25 3.78 6.39
CA PHE A 267 -20.94 4.36 6.61
C PHE A 267 -20.98 5.88 6.60
N VAL A 268 -21.57 6.49 5.57
CA VAL A 268 -21.69 7.97 5.48
C VAL A 268 -22.53 8.53 6.63
N ARG A 269 -23.59 7.83 7.05
CA ARG A 269 -24.40 8.24 8.20
C ARG A 269 -23.65 8.14 9.54
N ASP A 270 -22.77 7.16 9.69
CA ASP A 270 -22.09 6.87 10.96
C ASP A 270 -20.72 7.60 11.04
N LEU A 271 -20.17 8.07 9.91
CA LEU A 271 -18.90 8.81 9.82
C LEU A 271 -18.93 10.17 10.54
N THR A 272 -17.85 10.56 11.21
CA THR A 272 -17.72 11.89 11.83
C THR A 272 -17.64 12.99 10.76
N GLU A 273 -18.25 14.15 11.00
CA GLU A 273 -18.11 15.31 10.10
C GLU A 273 -16.64 15.77 10.08
N GLY A 274 -16.06 15.93 8.90
CA GLY A 274 -14.65 16.27 8.74
C GLY A 274 -13.67 15.11 8.96
N ALA A 275 -14.17 13.88 9.12
CA ALA A 275 -13.32 12.70 9.31
C ALA A 275 -12.30 12.53 8.18
N VAL A 276 -11.08 12.13 8.53
CA VAL A 276 -10.06 11.65 7.60
C VAL A 276 -9.90 10.16 7.83
N VAL A 277 -10.34 9.35 6.86
CA VAL A 277 -10.17 7.89 6.91
C VAL A 277 -9.16 7.47 5.86
N ALA A 278 -8.40 6.42 6.16
CA ALA A 278 -7.43 5.85 5.26
C ALA A 278 -7.65 4.35 5.11
N PHE A 279 -7.44 3.85 3.90
CA PHE A 279 -7.58 2.45 3.58
C PHE A 279 -6.46 2.04 2.61
N ASP A 280 -5.94 0.83 2.78
CA ASP A 280 -5.16 0.18 1.73
C ASP A 280 -6.05 0.03 0.50
N THR A 281 -5.49 0.31 -0.67
CA THR A 281 -6.23 0.32 -1.94
C THR A 281 -6.75 -1.08 -2.25
N GLU A 282 -5.92 -2.08 -1.98
CA GLU A 282 -6.16 -3.50 -2.20
C GLU A 282 -7.28 -4.03 -1.27
N LEU A 283 -7.69 -3.27 -0.25
CA LEU A 283 -8.93 -3.57 0.46
C LEU A 283 -10.12 -3.58 -0.51
N PHE A 284 -10.20 -2.60 -1.40
CA PHE A 284 -11.31 -2.45 -2.32
C PHE A 284 -11.10 -3.31 -3.56
N GLY A 285 -11.82 -4.44 -3.62
CA GLY A 285 -11.86 -5.37 -4.72
C GLY A 285 -11.03 -6.64 -4.52
N HIS A 286 -9.84 -6.53 -3.90
CA HIS A 286 -8.98 -7.70 -3.67
C HIS A 286 -9.32 -8.40 -2.33
N HIS A 287 -9.17 -7.72 -1.19
CA HIS A 287 -9.51 -8.30 0.12
C HIS A 287 -11.01 -8.23 0.47
N TRP A 288 -11.72 -7.24 -0.08
CA TRP A 288 -13.17 -7.12 -0.03
C TRP A 288 -13.70 -6.84 -1.44
N HIS A 289 -14.24 -7.88 -2.08
CA HIS A 289 -14.63 -7.86 -3.50
C HIS A 289 -15.61 -6.73 -3.86
N GLU A 290 -16.62 -6.50 -3.04
CA GLU A 290 -17.64 -5.49 -3.25
C GLU A 290 -17.20 -4.10 -2.75
N GLY A 291 -15.98 -3.99 -2.22
CA GLY A 291 -15.42 -2.75 -1.70
C GLY A 291 -15.36 -1.63 -2.75
N VAL A 292 -15.15 -1.95 -4.02
CA VAL A 292 -15.17 -0.95 -5.12
C VAL A 292 -16.57 -0.34 -5.27
N THR A 293 -17.62 -1.17 -5.19
CA THR A 293 -19.02 -0.72 -5.23
C THR A 293 -19.36 0.11 -4.01
N PHE A 294 -18.89 -0.29 -2.83
CA PHE A 294 -19.04 0.48 -1.60
C PHE A 294 -18.37 1.86 -1.73
N LEU A 295 -17.10 1.91 -2.14
CA LEU A 295 -16.33 3.14 -2.26
C LEU A 295 -17.01 4.11 -3.23
N GLU A 296 -17.36 3.65 -4.42
CA GLU A 296 -18.10 4.45 -5.40
C GLU A 296 -19.38 5.03 -4.79
N ARG A 297 -20.17 4.20 -4.10
CA ARG A 297 -21.40 4.66 -3.46
C ARG A 297 -21.14 5.69 -2.36
N VAL A 298 -20.05 5.57 -1.60
CA VAL A 298 -19.62 6.60 -0.64
C VAL A 298 -19.29 7.91 -1.36
N LEU A 299 -18.57 7.87 -2.50
CA LEU A 299 -18.24 9.05 -3.29
C LEU A 299 -19.48 9.75 -3.88
N GLU A 300 -20.56 9.01 -4.15
CA GLU A 300 -21.85 9.57 -4.59
C GLU A 300 -22.63 10.25 -3.45
N LEU A 301 -22.49 9.75 -2.21
CA LEU A 301 -23.31 10.15 -1.06
C LEU A 301 -22.67 11.19 -0.15
N ALA A 302 -21.35 11.19 -0.03
CA ALA A 302 -20.58 12.11 0.80
C ALA A 302 -19.90 13.21 -0.02
N HIS A 303 -19.67 14.36 0.61
CA HIS A 303 -18.83 15.41 0.05
C HIS A 303 -17.37 15.08 0.36
N VAL A 304 -16.82 14.14 -0.40
CA VAL A 304 -15.43 13.69 -0.26
C VAL A 304 -14.51 14.68 -0.95
N VAL A 305 -13.50 15.15 -0.21
CA VAL A 305 -12.46 16.05 -0.70
C VAL A 305 -11.07 15.52 -0.35
N PRO A 306 -10.04 15.81 -1.15
CA PRO A 306 -8.67 15.47 -0.79
C PRO A 306 -8.29 16.08 0.57
N VAL A 307 -7.35 15.43 1.27
CA VAL A 307 -6.81 15.93 2.53
C VAL A 307 -6.19 17.31 2.29
N ALA A 308 -6.69 18.30 3.03
CA ALA A 308 -6.21 19.67 3.03
C ALA A 308 -6.22 20.17 4.48
N VAL A 309 -5.17 20.90 4.87
CA VAL A 309 -5.00 21.41 6.22
C VAL A 309 -4.66 22.89 6.15
N ASP A 310 -5.54 23.71 6.68
CA ASP A 310 -5.38 25.16 6.75
C ASP A 310 -5.01 25.57 8.18
N ASP A 311 -3.80 26.12 8.35
CA ASP A 311 -3.28 26.70 9.60
C ASP A 311 -3.58 25.90 10.90
N PRO A 312 -3.08 24.65 11.02
CA PRO A 312 -3.37 23.82 12.19
C PRO A 312 -2.60 24.31 13.42
N ALA A 313 -3.20 24.12 14.61
CA ALA A 313 -2.58 24.46 15.88
C ALA A 313 -1.28 23.65 16.14
N PRO A 314 -0.34 24.14 16.97
CA PRO A 314 0.88 23.42 17.28
C PRO A 314 0.65 22.02 17.88
N ALA A 315 1.48 21.06 17.50
CA ALA A 315 1.46 19.69 18.01
C ALA A 315 1.86 19.64 19.50
N PRO A 316 1.41 18.61 20.24
CA PRO A 316 1.87 18.38 21.61
C PRO A 316 3.39 18.22 21.66
N ALA A 317 4.02 18.73 22.73
CA ALA A 317 5.49 18.72 22.87
C ALA A 317 6.08 17.30 22.99
N GLU A 318 5.34 16.38 23.60
CA GLU A 318 5.76 14.99 23.80
C GLU A 318 4.73 14.05 23.19
N VAL A 319 5.07 13.46 22.05
CA VAL A 319 4.30 12.39 21.41
C VAL A 319 5.20 11.16 21.29
N PRO A 320 4.83 10.00 21.86
CA PRO A 320 5.63 8.79 21.69
C PRO A 320 5.59 8.34 20.23
N PRO A 321 6.49 7.44 19.80
CA PRO A 321 6.36 6.84 18.48
C PRO A 321 5.01 6.14 18.32
N THR A 322 4.31 6.46 17.23
CA THR A 322 2.98 5.93 16.90
C THR A 322 3.01 5.22 15.56
N SER A 323 1.99 4.39 15.31
CA SER A 323 1.67 3.84 13.98
C SER A 323 0.18 3.56 13.94
N TRP A 324 -0.36 3.27 12.75
CA TRP A 324 -1.73 2.74 12.64
C TRP A 324 -1.84 1.23 12.87
N GLY A 325 -0.72 0.55 13.15
CA GLY A 325 -0.66 -0.89 13.41
C GLY A 325 -1.22 -1.28 14.78
N GLU A 326 -1.17 -2.58 15.10
CA GLU A 326 -1.65 -3.10 16.38
C GLU A 326 -0.95 -2.40 17.57
N GLY A 327 -1.74 -1.95 18.55
CA GLY A 327 -1.24 -1.25 19.73
C GLY A 327 -0.96 0.25 19.53
N ARG A 328 -1.07 0.74 18.29
CA ARG A 328 -0.79 2.13 17.88
C ARG A 328 0.62 2.62 18.24
N ASP A 329 1.56 1.69 18.20
CA ASP A 329 2.97 1.92 18.41
C ASP A 329 3.77 1.12 17.37
N LEU A 330 5.10 1.03 17.51
CA LEU A 330 5.96 0.37 16.54
C LEU A 330 6.09 -1.16 16.75
N ARG A 331 5.33 -1.78 17.66
CA ARG A 331 5.55 -3.19 18.08
C ARG A 331 5.34 -4.20 16.95
N THR A 332 4.50 -3.89 15.97
CA THR A 332 4.28 -4.79 14.82
C THR A 332 5.57 -5.07 14.05
N TRP A 333 6.48 -4.09 13.96
CA TRP A 333 7.73 -4.23 13.19
C TRP A 333 8.98 -4.38 14.06
N SER A 334 8.92 -4.04 15.35
CA SER A 334 10.09 -4.01 16.24
C SER A 334 10.08 -5.03 17.39
N ALA A 335 8.91 -5.59 17.74
CA ALA A 335 8.83 -6.56 18.84
C ALA A 335 9.44 -7.92 18.43
N PRO A 336 9.79 -8.81 19.39
CA PRO A 336 10.38 -10.12 19.08
C PRO A 336 9.59 -10.95 18.05
N ARG A 337 8.26 -10.80 18.03
CA ARG A 337 7.39 -11.47 17.03
C ARG A 337 7.69 -11.10 15.58
N ALA A 338 8.28 -9.93 15.33
CA ALA A 338 8.70 -9.47 14.00
C ALA A 338 10.02 -10.11 13.52
N GLY A 339 10.54 -11.09 14.26
CA GLY A 339 11.72 -11.87 13.86
C GLY A 339 13.05 -11.13 13.95
N GLY A 340 13.09 -9.93 14.57
CA GLY A 340 14.31 -9.14 14.72
C GLY A 340 14.81 -8.49 13.42
N ILE A 341 14.00 -8.48 12.35
CA ILE A 341 14.39 -7.91 11.05
C ILE A 341 14.83 -6.45 11.15
N ALA A 342 14.17 -5.64 11.99
CA ALA A 342 14.56 -4.24 12.19
C ALA A 342 16.04 -4.08 12.59
N TRP A 343 16.59 -5.01 13.38
CA TRP A 343 18.02 -4.97 13.74
C TRP A 343 18.94 -5.36 12.59
N ALA A 344 18.51 -6.29 11.74
CA ALA A 344 19.26 -6.65 10.53
C ALA A 344 19.28 -5.48 9.53
N GLN A 345 18.13 -4.83 9.31
CA GLN A 345 18.00 -3.62 8.49
C GLN A 345 18.92 -2.50 8.98
N ARG A 346 18.86 -2.18 10.28
CA ARG A 346 19.72 -1.15 10.90
C ARG A 346 21.21 -1.48 10.77
N ARG A 347 21.60 -2.75 10.92
CA ARG A 347 23.00 -3.17 10.73
C ARG A 347 23.45 -2.99 9.29
N ALA A 348 22.63 -3.40 8.31
CA ALA A 348 22.94 -3.23 6.90
C ALA A 348 23.10 -1.73 6.53
N GLU A 349 22.21 -0.88 7.06
CA GLU A 349 22.27 0.57 6.87
C GLU A 349 23.55 1.19 7.44
N LEU A 350 23.94 0.82 8.66
CA LEU A 350 25.19 1.30 9.27
C LEU A 350 26.44 0.80 8.51
N THR A 351 26.39 -0.42 7.98
CA THR A 351 27.45 -0.92 7.09
C THR A 351 27.52 -0.08 5.82
N ALA A 352 26.37 0.21 5.18
CA ALA A 352 26.32 1.04 3.99
C ALA A 352 26.94 2.42 4.24
N LEU A 353 26.60 3.08 5.35
CA LEU A 353 27.16 4.38 5.72
C LEU A 353 28.68 4.35 5.96
N GLY A 354 29.19 3.25 6.51
CA GLY A 354 30.63 3.06 6.75
C GLY A 354 31.44 2.63 5.53
N THR A 355 30.80 2.49 4.36
CA THR A 355 31.41 2.00 3.11
C THR A 355 31.04 2.91 1.94
N GLU A 356 31.77 2.85 0.83
CA GLU A 356 31.36 3.52 -0.42
C GLU A 356 30.28 2.66 -1.13
N ALA A 357 29.09 2.56 -0.53
CA ALA A 357 28.00 1.74 -1.05
C ALA A 357 27.50 2.27 -2.40
N GLY A 358 27.75 1.54 -3.48
CA GLY A 358 27.26 1.89 -4.81
C GLY A 358 25.74 1.70 -4.99
N PRO A 359 25.16 2.18 -6.10
CA PRO A 359 23.71 2.16 -6.33
C PRO A 359 23.05 0.78 -6.22
N ARG A 360 23.75 -0.29 -6.63
CA ARG A 360 23.26 -1.68 -6.50
C ARG A 360 23.06 -2.06 -5.03
N ALA A 361 24.07 -1.81 -4.19
CA ALA A 361 23.99 -2.09 -2.76
C ALA A 361 22.86 -1.27 -2.11
N LEU A 362 22.75 0.03 -2.44
CA LEU A 362 21.69 0.88 -1.90
C LEU A 362 20.29 0.43 -2.29
N ARG A 363 20.07 -0.09 -3.51
CA ARG A 363 18.77 -0.67 -3.89
C ARG A 363 18.45 -1.96 -3.14
N GLU A 364 19.44 -2.83 -2.91
CA GLU A 364 19.25 -4.02 -2.07
C GLU A 364 18.97 -3.64 -0.61
N LEU A 365 19.61 -2.58 -0.10
CA LEU A 365 19.31 -2.01 1.21
C LEU A 365 17.86 -1.49 1.27
N LEU A 366 17.41 -0.75 0.25
CA LEU A 366 16.01 -0.31 0.15
C LEU A 366 15.06 -1.51 0.18
N ALA A 367 15.29 -2.52 -0.66
CA ALA A 367 14.44 -3.72 -0.69
C ALA A 367 14.42 -4.45 0.66
N LEU A 368 15.57 -4.58 1.33
CA LEU A 368 15.68 -5.14 2.67
C LEU A 368 14.90 -4.33 3.72
N GLN A 369 14.84 -3.01 3.59
CA GLN A 369 14.21 -2.10 4.55
C GLN A 369 12.68 -2.05 4.50
N SER A 370 12.03 -2.74 3.56
CA SER A 370 10.56 -2.77 3.46
C SER A 370 9.90 -3.22 4.79
N SER A 371 8.81 -2.55 5.18
CA SER A 371 8.04 -2.89 6.38
C SER A 371 7.35 -4.25 6.26
N ASP A 372 7.05 -4.67 5.03
CA ASP A 372 6.27 -5.87 4.71
C ASP A 372 6.89 -7.12 5.30
N TRP A 373 8.22 -7.24 5.31
CA TRP A 373 8.89 -8.42 5.83
C TRP A 373 8.60 -8.63 7.31
N ALA A 374 8.73 -7.56 8.10
CA ALA A 374 8.46 -7.60 9.52
C ALA A 374 6.96 -7.78 9.81
N PHE A 375 6.10 -7.12 9.01
CA PHE A 375 4.64 -7.26 9.11
C PHE A 375 4.16 -8.69 8.83
N GLN A 376 4.61 -9.30 7.72
CA GLN A 376 4.21 -10.65 7.33
C GLN A 376 4.72 -11.70 8.32
N ILE A 377 5.91 -11.50 8.91
CA ILE A 377 6.42 -12.38 9.97
C ILE A 377 5.58 -12.25 11.24
N ALA A 378 5.27 -11.03 11.68
CA ALA A 378 4.50 -10.79 12.89
C ALA A 378 3.07 -11.36 12.80
N ASN A 379 2.48 -11.36 11.60
CA ASN A 379 1.13 -11.88 11.33
C ASN A 379 1.11 -13.33 10.81
N ALA A 380 2.27 -13.94 10.59
CA ALA A 380 2.41 -15.28 10.00
C ALA A 380 1.62 -15.45 8.67
N SER A 381 1.59 -14.42 7.83
CA SER A 381 0.69 -14.36 6.66
C SER A 381 1.25 -15.01 5.39
N ALA A 382 2.56 -15.22 5.31
CA ALA A 382 3.22 -15.75 4.10
C ALA A 382 4.29 -16.84 4.40
N GLY A 383 4.13 -17.56 5.52
CA GLY A 383 5.07 -18.62 5.91
C GLY A 383 6.52 -18.10 6.04
N GLU A 384 7.47 -18.78 5.40
CA GLU A 384 8.90 -18.39 5.42
C GLU A 384 9.28 -17.36 4.35
N TYR A 385 8.39 -17.06 3.40
CA TYR A 385 8.64 -16.12 2.30
C TYR A 385 9.28 -14.78 2.75
N PRO A 386 8.75 -14.05 3.75
CA PRO A 386 9.34 -12.78 4.16
C PRO A 386 10.76 -12.93 4.75
N ARG A 387 11.08 -14.05 5.40
CA ARG A 387 12.43 -14.31 5.92
C ARG A 387 13.40 -14.60 4.79
N GLU A 388 13.00 -15.44 3.85
CA GLU A 388 13.80 -15.79 2.68
C GLU A 388 14.08 -14.56 1.81
N ARG A 389 13.07 -13.70 1.61
CA ARG A 389 13.21 -12.44 0.87
C ARG A 389 14.14 -11.46 1.54
N ALA A 390 13.94 -11.18 2.84
CA ALA A 390 14.81 -10.28 3.57
C ALA A 390 16.27 -10.80 3.60
N GLU A 391 16.47 -12.10 3.81
CA GLU A 391 17.81 -12.70 3.81
C GLU A 391 18.46 -12.65 2.43
N ALA A 392 17.72 -12.90 1.35
CA ALA A 392 18.23 -12.78 -0.01
C ALA A 392 18.68 -11.36 -0.34
N HIS A 393 17.89 -10.34 0.01
CA HIS A 393 18.27 -8.93 -0.17
C HIS A 393 19.49 -8.56 0.69
N ARG A 394 19.57 -9.05 1.93
CA ARG A 394 20.76 -8.85 2.78
C ARG A 394 22.02 -9.46 2.16
N ALA A 395 21.94 -10.70 1.66
CA ALA A 395 23.07 -11.37 1.03
C ALA A 395 23.49 -10.66 -0.27
N ALA A 396 22.52 -10.23 -1.09
CA ALA A 396 22.79 -9.48 -2.31
C ALA A 396 23.39 -8.10 -2.03
N PHE A 397 22.93 -7.42 -0.97
CA PHE A 397 23.54 -6.19 -0.46
C PHE A 397 25.01 -6.40 -0.11
N GLU A 398 25.32 -7.42 0.71
CA GLU A 398 26.69 -7.73 1.14
C GLU A 398 27.61 -8.09 -0.04
N ALA A 399 27.09 -8.83 -1.02
CA ALA A 399 27.82 -9.14 -2.24
C ALA A 399 28.10 -7.87 -3.08
N ALA A 400 27.12 -6.99 -3.21
CA ALA A 400 27.23 -5.75 -3.99
C ALA A 400 28.24 -4.75 -3.40
N LEU A 401 28.48 -4.78 -2.09
CA LEU A 401 29.55 -4.01 -1.45
C LEU A 401 30.95 -4.48 -1.85
N VAL A 402 31.11 -5.74 -2.25
CA VAL A 402 32.40 -6.34 -2.61
C VAL A 402 32.66 -6.30 -4.12
N ASP A 403 31.68 -6.73 -4.92
CA ASP A 403 31.93 -7.05 -6.33
C ASP A 403 31.56 -5.93 -7.31
N GLY A 404 30.82 -4.89 -6.88
CA GLY A 404 30.40 -3.78 -7.73
C GLY A 404 29.65 -4.18 -9.02
N SER A 405 29.36 -5.47 -9.21
CA SER A 405 28.85 -6.06 -10.43
C SER A 405 27.33 -5.92 -10.52
N SER A 406 26.86 -5.93 -11.76
CA SER A 406 25.55 -5.43 -12.17
C SER A 406 24.49 -6.53 -12.34
N ASP A 407 24.40 -7.50 -11.44
CA ASP A 407 23.21 -8.37 -11.47
C ASP A 407 21.99 -7.48 -11.21
N GLU A 408 21.07 -7.43 -12.18
CA GLU A 408 20.05 -6.39 -12.24
C GLU A 408 18.95 -6.62 -11.19
N LEU A 409 18.83 -5.66 -10.27
CA LEU A 409 17.59 -5.48 -9.51
C LEU A 409 16.64 -4.93 -10.54
N ARG A 410 15.61 -5.71 -10.90
CA ARG A 410 14.70 -5.32 -11.97
C ARG A 410 13.93 -4.06 -11.58
N ASN A 411 14.35 -2.95 -12.16
CA ASN A 411 13.64 -1.68 -12.11
C ASN A 411 13.33 -1.11 -10.70
N LEU A 412 14.03 -1.51 -9.62
CA LEU A 412 13.81 -0.92 -8.29
C LEU A 412 14.60 0.39 -8.13
N ALA A 413 13.92 1.47 -7.74
CA ALA A 413 14.47 2.79 -7.57
C ALA A 413 15.40 3.19 -8.74
N PRO A 414 14.85 3.32 -9.97
CA PRO A 414 15.66 3.71 -11.14
C PRO A 414 16.32 5.08 -10.93
N ASN A 415 15.62 6.00 -10.26
CA ASN A 415 16.09 7.34 -9.88
C ASN A 415 16.43 7.39 -8.38
N LEU A 416 17.59 6.84 -8.03
CA LEU A 416 18.07 6.72 -6.65
C LEU A 416 18.62 8.07 -6.12
N ALA A 417 18.19 8.49 -4.92
CA ALA A 417 18.74 9.65 -4.22
C ALA A 417 19.90 9.22 -3.30
N ASP A 418 21.04 8.83 -3.87
CA ASP A 418 22.17 8.24 -3.15
C ASP A 418 23.15 9.26 -2.55
N TRP A 419 22.97 10.56 -2.81
CA TRP A 419 23.89 11.61 -2.36
C TRP A 419 24.15 11.59 -0.85
N ALA A 420 23.16 11.22 -0.04
CA ALA A 420 23.26 11.15 1.42
C ALA A 420 24.21 10.05 1.91
N PHE A 421 24.55 9.07 1.06
CA PHE A 421 25.55 8.04 1.35
C PHE A 421 26.90 8.34 0.68
N VAL A 422 26.94 9.22 -0.32
CA VAL A 422 28.17 9.63 -1.02
C VAL A 422 28.84 10.83 -0.31
N GLN A 423 28.05 11.72 0.29
CA GLN A 423 28.50 12.88 1.07
C GLN A 423 27.75 12.95 2.40
N PRO A 424 28.00 11.99 3.31
CA PRO A 424 27.23 11.82 4.53
C PRO A 424 27.44 12.93 5.58
#